data_AF-A0A3M0FFD0-F1
#
_entry.id   AF-A0A3M0FFD0-F1
#
_cell.length_a   1.000
_cell.length_b   1.000
_cell.length_c   1.000
_cell.angle_alpha   90.00
_cell.angle_beta   90.00
_cell.angle_gamma   90.00
#
_symmetry.space_group_name_H-M   'P 1'
#
loop_
_entity.id
_entity.type
_entity.pdbx_description
1 polymer ?
#
loop_
_entity_poly.entity_id
_entity_poly.type
_entity_poly.pdbx_seq_one_letter_code
_entity_poly.pdbx_strand_id
1 'polypeptide(L)'
;MQTALGNCQLGQHLADLVVEWFRVDWDDGGYTGHSLLRLQAISGGLALLIAIGFWYRPFDDTRARRRGEVSACSVAATHDFCDAVAGLSTALRNPFLRVDRTGILPPRDTPGAVDPSITQANIGTTICRPGYARSVRPAFAVTAPVKRRLMDAQHPGESFADYELDHLIPISLGGAPLDLRDLWLQPRRGQANAADKNALAYVLWRLVCERRVPLRTAQQAIRRDWTKAYDTYATPENLARYHFAHRQ
;
A
#
# COMPACT_ATOMS: atom_id res chain seq x y z
N MET A 1 -15.36 -49.76 -0.92
CA MET A 1 -16.09 -48.47 -0.82
C MET A 1 -16.28 -47.95 0.62
N GLN A 2 -15.72 -48.60 1.67
CA GLN A 2 -15.76 -48.09 3.05
C GLN A 2 -14.44 -47.42 3.52
N THR A 3 -13.31 -47.65 2.83
CA THR A 3 -12.00 -47.05 3.19
C THR A 3 -11.79 -45.63 2.65
N ALA A 4 -12.47 -45.24 1.57
CA ALA A 4 -12.34 -43.89 0.99
C ALA A 4 -13.11 -42.82 1.79
N LEU A 5 -14.23 -43.18 2.42
CA LEU A 5 -15.02 -42.25 3.24
C LEU A 5 -14.35 -41.96 4.60
N GLY A 6 -13.68 -42.95 5.20
CA GLY A 6 -12.93 -42.77 6.45
C GLY A 6 -11.75 -41.79 6.31
N ASN A 7 -11.09 -41.77 5.14
CA ASN A 7 -9.96 -40.86 4.89
C ASN A 7 -10.38 -39.41 4.63
N CYS A 8 -11.59 -39.16 4.10
CA CYS A 8 -12.12 -37.80 3.95
C CYS A 8 -12.52 -37.17 5.28
N GLN A 9 -13.11 -37.95 6.19
CA GLN A 9 -13.48 -37.46 7.53
C GLN A 9 -12.25 -37.17 8.41
N LEU A 10 -11.18 -37.96 8.27
CA LEU A 10 -9.92 -37.71 8.98
C LEU A 10 -9.19 -36.46 8.43
N GLY A 11 -9.27 -36.22 7.11
CA GLY A 11 -8.69 -35.04 6.46
C GLY A 11 -9.38 -33.72 6.84
N GLN A 12 -10.71 -33.73 7.03
CA GLN A 12 -11.45 -32.56 7.51
C GLN A 12 -11.13 -32.25 8.98
N HIS A 13 -11.04 -33.26 9.84
CA HIS A 13 -10.63 -33.06 11.25
C HIS A 13 -9.22 -32.48 11.41
N LEU A 14 -8.27 -32.86 10.53
CA LEU A 14 -6.93 -32.29 10.53
C LEU A 14 -6.89 -30.86 9.98
N ALA A 15 -7.73 -30.53 8.99
CA ALA A 15 -7.87 -29.16 8.47
C ALA A 15 -8.48 -28.23 9.54
N ASP A 16 -9.49 -28.71 10.28
CA ASP A 16 -10.10 -27.95 11.37
C ASP A 16 -9.12 -27.74 12.53
N LEU A 17 -8.29 -28.74 12.87
CA LEU A 17 -7.21 -28.59 13.87
C LEU A 17 -6.14 -27.58 13.43
N VAL A 18 -5.82 -27.51 12.13
CA VAL A 18 -4.88 -26.50 11.60
C VAL A 18 -5.50 -25.10 11.67
N VAL A 19 -6.77 -24.95 11.31
CA VAL A 19 -7.49 -23.66 11.41
C VAL A 19 -7.63 -23.21 12.86
N GLU A 20 -7.85 -24.13 13.79
CA GLU A 20 -7.95 -23.84 15.23
C GLU A 20 -6.58 -23.51 15.85
N TRP A 21 -5.48 -24.11 15.35
CA TRP A 21 -4.11 -23.73 15.69
C TRP A 21 -3.75 -22.31 15.20
N PHE A 22 -4.29 -21.89 14.04
CA PHE A 22 -4.15 -20.52 13.53
C PHE A 22 -5.06 -19.49 14.25
N ARG A 23 -6.07 -19.93 15.00
CA ARG A 23 -7.02 -19.05 15.71
C ARG A 23 -6.61 -18.75 17.17
N VAL A 24 -5.47 -19.27 17.62
CA VAL A 24 -4.92 -18.95 18.95
C VAL A 24 -4.60 -17.46 19.01
N ASP A 25 -5.31 -16.77 19.89
CA ASP A 25 -5.20 -15.35 20.18
C ASP A 25 -3.82 -15.07 20.80
N TRP A 26 -3.04 -14.18 20.20
CA TRP A 26 -1.75 -13.73 20.71
C TRP A 26 -1.89 -12.30 21.23
N ASP A 27 -2.71 -12.12 22.26
CA ASP A 27 -2.70 -10.91 23.08
C ASP A 27 -2.09 -11.27 24.44
N ASP A 28 -0.80 -10.96 24.59
CA ASP A 28 -0.20 -10.46 25.84
C ASP A 28 1.32 -10.29 25.70
N GLY A 29 1.76 -9.04 25.79
CA GLY A 29 2.96 -8.65 26.55
C GLY A 29 4.35 -9.09 26.06
N GLY A 30 5.15 -8.10 25.63
CA GLY A 30 6.58 -8.07 25.97
C GLY A 30 7.57 -8.34 24.84
N TYR A 31 8.49 -7.39 24.69
CA TYR A 31 9.57 -7.34 23.71
C TYR A 31 10.56 -8.53 23.78
N THR A 32 11.17 -8.84 22.63
CA THR A 32 12.39 -9.66 22.37
C THR A 32 12.22 -11.18 22.17
N GLY A 33 11.84 -11.62 20.96
CA GLY A 33 11.90 -13.06 20.59
C GLY A 33 11.54 -13.46 19.15
N HIS A 34 11.12 -12.53 18.28
CA HIS A 34 10.42 -12.88 17.03
C HIS A 34 11.28 -13.42 15.87
N SER A 35 12.61 -13.32 15.92
CA SER A 35 13.44 -13.70 14.76
C SER A 35 13.62 -15.22 14.62
N LEU A 36 13.84 -15.92 15.73
CA LEU A 36 14.05 -17.36 15.76
C LEU A 36 12.74 -18.14 15.58
N LEU A 37 11.65 -17.66 16.17
CA LEU A 37 10.32 -18.28 16.06
C LEU A 37 9.75 -18.18 14.64
N ARG A 38 10.00 -17.06 13.92
CA ARG A 38 9.60 -16.91 12.51
C ARG A 38 10.41 -17.81 11.58
N LEU A 39 11.71 -17.99 11.83
CA LEU A 39 12.56 -18.93 11.09
C LEU A 39 12.14 -20.38 11.31
N GLN A 40 11.78 -20.75 12.55
CA GLN A 40 11.27 -22.08 12.87
C GLN A 40 9.93 -22.36 12.18
N ALA A 41 9.01 -21.39 12.15
CA ALA A 41 7.72 -21.54 11.47
C ALA A 41 7.85 -21.70 9.94
N ILE A 42 8.75 -20.93 9.29
CA ILE A 42 9.01 -21.04 7.84
C ILE A 42 9.67 -22.38 7.50
N SER A 43 10.63 -22.83 8.33
CA SER A 43 11.29 -24.12 8.13
C SER A 43 10.33 -25.30 8.34
N GLY A 44 9.43 -25.22 9.32
CA GLY A 44 8.38 -26.22 9.55
C GLY A 44 7.37 -26.30 8.41
N GLY A 45 6.93 -25.14 7.89
CA GLY A 45 6.03 -25.09 6.72
C GLY A 45 6.67 -25.67 5.46
N LEU A 46 7.95 -25.36 5.19
CA LEU A 46 8.67 -25.91 4.05
C LEU A 46 8.89 -27.42 4.17
N ALA A 47 9.24 -27.91 5.37
CA ALA A 47 9.40 -29.34 5.63
C ALA A 47 8.08 -30.11 5.44
N LEU A 48 6.95 -29.54 5.87
CA LEU A 48 5.62 -30.12 5.68
C LEU A 48 5.25 -30.19 4.19
N LEU A 49 5.54 -29.14 3.41
CA LEU A 49 5.31 -29.13 1.96
C LEU A 49 6.20 -30.12 1.21
N ILE A 50 7.47 -30.28 1.62
CA ILE A 50 8.37 -31.29 1.07
C ILE A 50 7.87 -32.70 1.39
N ALA A 51 7.42 -32.94 2.63
CA ALA A 51 6.86 -34.23 3.05
C ALA A 51 5.60 -34.57 2.25
N ILE A 52 4.69 -33.61 2.06
CA ILE A 52 3.51 -33.77 1.20
C ILE A 52 3.93 -34.07 -0.25
N GLY A 53 4.92 -33.34 -0.80
CA GLY A 53 5.44 -33.60 -2.14
C GLY A 53 6.08 -34.98 -2.32
N PHE A 54 6.68 -35.54 -1.27
CA PHE A 54 7.19 -36.91 -1.26
C PHE A 54 6.07 -37.95 -1.12
N TRP A 55 5.07 -37.68 -0.28
CA TRP A 55 3.96 -38.60 -0.01
C TRP A 55 2.98 -38.71 -1.20
N TYR A 56 2.88 -37.64 -2.00
CA TYR A 56 2.01 -37.58 -3.18
C TYR A 56 2.73 -37.74 -4.52
N ARG A 57 4.01 -38.19 -4.53
CA ARG A 57 4.68 -38.54 -5.80
C ARG A 57 4.03 -39.79 -6.40
N PRO A 58 3.39 -39.72 -7.59
CA PRO A 58 2.95 -40.93 -8.27
C PRO A 58 4.20 -41.70 -8.74
N PHE A 59 4.18 -43.02 -8.58
CA PHE A 59 5.21 -43.95 -9.06
C PHE A 59 5.64 -43.61 -10.51
N ASP A 60 6.93 -43.44 -10.74
CA ASP A 60 7.52 -43.25 -12.08
C ASP A 60 7.20 -44.45 -12.99
N ASP A 61 6.35 -44.28 -14.01
CA ASP A 61 6.29 -45.19 -15.16
C ASP A 61 7.30 -44.69 -16.20
N THR A 62 8.40 -45.43 -16.37
CA THR A 62 9.43 -45.15 -17.36
C THR A 62 8.90 -45.40 -18.77
N ARG A 63 8.18 -44.44 -19.35
CA ARG A 63 7.90 -44.39 -20.80
C ARG A 63 8.40 -43.09 -21.41
N ALA A 64 9.09 -43.25 -22.53
CA ALA A 64 9.92 -42.25 -23.19
C ALA A 64 9.19 -40.91 -23.45
N ARG A 65 9.81 -39.81 -23.00
CA ARG A 65 9.43 -38.42 -23.31
C ARG A 65 9.36 -38.20 -24.83
N ARG A 66 8.22 -37.76 -25.35
CA ARG A 66 8.17 -36.95 -26.59
C ARG A 66 8.38 -35.48 -26.24
N ARG A 67 9.26 -34.79 -26.98
CA ARG A 67 9.43 -33.34 -26.89
C ARG A 67 8.16 -32.67 -27.41
N GLY A 68 7.47 -31.89 -26.57
CA GLY A 68 6.35 -31.05 -27.00
C GLY A 68 5.18 -30.92 -26.03
N GLU A 69 5.10 -31.73 -24.97
CA GLU A 69 4.00 -31.61 -24.01
C GLU A 69 4.34 -30.63 -22.89
N VAL A 70 3.71 -29.46 -22.96
CA VAL A 70 3.58 -28.54 -21.82
C VAL A 70 2.79 -29.30 -20.77
N SER A 71 3.40 -29.60 -19.63
CA SER A 71 2.76 -30.38 -18.56
C SER A 71 1.53 -29.61 -18.07
N ALA A 72 0.37 -30.02 -18.57
CA ALA A 72 -0.93 -29.59 -18.13
C ALA A 72 -1.09 -29.98 -16.65
N CYS A 73 -1.68 -29.07 -15.87
CA CYS A 73 -2.08 -29.32 -14.49
C CYS A 73 -2.82 -30.67 -14.41
N SER A 74 -2.31 -31.57 -13.59
CA SER A 74 -2.93 -32.88 -13.35
C SER A 74 -4.34 -32.72 -12.78
N VAL A 75 -5.23 -33.62 -13.21
CA VAL A 75 -6.71 -33.65 -13.15
C VAL A 75 -7.32 -33.65 -11.73
N ALA A 76 -6.63 -33.16 -10.71
CA ALA A 76 -7.11 -33.11 -9.32
C ALA A 76 -7.21 -31.69 -8.73
N ALA A 77 -6.80 -30.67 -9.48
CA ALA A 77 -6.90 -29.28 -9.03
C ALA A 77 -8.15 -28.61 -9.64
N THR A 78 -8.95 -27.95 -8.80
CA THR A 78 -10.00 -27.04 -9.28
C THR A 78 -9.37 -25.92 -10.11
N HIS A 79 -10.09 -25.40 -11.11
CA HIS A 79 -9.58 -24.35 -12.01
C HIS A 79 -8.95 -23.17 -11.25
N ASP A 80 -9.51 -22.80 -10.10
CA ASP A 80 -9.03 -21.74 -9.22
C ASP A 80 -7.57 -21.93 -8.74
N PHE A 81 -7.17 -23.17 -8.44
CA PHE A 81 -5.80 -23.46 -8.02
C PHE A 81 -4.82 -23.37 -9.19
N CYS A 82 -5.23 -23.83 -10.37
CA CYS A 82 -4.44 -23.74 -11.60
C CYS A 82 -4.23 -22.28 -12.01
N ASP A 83 -5.25 -21.44 -11.88
CA ASP A 83 -5.18 -20.00 -12.17
C ASP A 83 -4.27 -19.26 -11.18
N ALA A 84 -4.34 -19.61 -9.88
CA ALA A 84 -3.44 -19.06 -8.87
C ALA A 84 -1.97 -19.42 -9.13
N VAL A 85 -1.68 -20.68 -9.48
CA VAL A 85 -0.32 -21.13 -9.80
C VAL A 85 0.18 -20.49 -11.11
N ALA A 86 -0.67 -20.37 -12.13
CA ALA A 86 -0.33 -19.70 -13.38
C ALA A 86 -0.06 -18.20 -13.17
N GLY A 87 -0.84 -17.53 -12.32
CA GLY A 87 -0.65 -16.14 -11.92
C GLY A 87 0.69 -15.91 -11.21
N LEU A 88 1.02 -16.74 -10.22
CA LEU A 88 2.31 -16.68 -9.50
C LEU A 88 3.49 -16.97 -10.44
N SER A 89 3.35 -17.96 -11.33
CA SER A 89 4.36 -18.35 -12.31
C SER A 89 4.64 -17.22 -13.32
N THR A 90 3.61 -16.46 -13.69
CA THR A 90 3.73 -15.28 -14.57
C THR A 90 4.39 -14.10 -13.84
N ALA A 91 4.04 -13.87 -12.57
CA ALA A 91 4.68 -12.83 -11.73
C ALA A 91 6.17 -13.11 -11.50
N LEU A 92 6.55 -14.38 -11.32
CA LEU A 92 7.95 -14.79 -11.15
C LEU A 92 8.76 -14.71 -12.44
N ARG A 93 8.14 -14.97 -13.60
CA ARG A 93 8.80 -14.89 -14.92
C ARG A 93 8.95 -13.47 -15.44
N ASN A 94 8.16 -12.53 -14.96
CA ASN A 94 8.25 -11.13 -15.34
C ASN A 94 8.34 -10.23 -14.10
N PRO A 95 9.54 -10.12 -13.47
CA PRO A 95 9.76 -9.28 -12.28
C PRO A 95 9.60 -7.78 -12.57
N PHE A 96 9.25 -7.41 -13.81
CA PHE A 96 8.98 -6.06 -14.27
C PHE A 96 7.51 -5.86 -14.64
N LEU A 97 6.57 -6.31 -13.80
CA LEU A 97 5.34 -5.53 -13.67
C LEU A 97 5.75 -4.15 -13.14
N ARG A 98 6.13 -3.27 -14.06
CA ARG A 98 6.33 -1.86 -13.78
C ARG A 98 4.95 -1.39 -13.36
N VAL A 99 4.75 -1.18 -12.06
CA VAL A 99 3.72 -0.26 -11.60
C VAL A 99 4.01 1.02 -12.35
N ASP A 100 3.13 1.36 -13.28
CA ASP A 100 3.26 2.59 -14.01
C ASP A 100 3.09 3.73 -13.00
N ARG A 101 4.23 4.31 -12.60
CA ARG A 101 4.25 5.45 -11.68
C ARG A 101 3.93 6.75 -12.39
N THR A 102 3.72 6.74 -13.71
CA THR A 102 3.27 7.94 -14.42
C THR A 102 1.90 8.34 -13.86
N GLY A 103 1.81 9.58 -13.38
CA GLY A 103 0.61 10.11 -12.71
C GLY A 103 0.52 9.88 -11.21
N ILE A 104 1.27 8.95 -10.60
CA ILE A 104 1.28 8.76 -9.14
C ILE A 104 2.09 9.85 -8.45
N LEU A 105 3.27 10.16 -8.99
CA LEU A 105 4.14 11.22 -8.45
C LEU A 105 3.92 12.53 -9.23
N PRO A 106 4.12 13.69 -8.56
CA PRO A 106 4.07 14.98 -9.23
C PRO A 106 5.05 15.05 -10.41
N PRO A 107 4.73 15.84 -11.44
CA PRO A 107 5.64 16.08 -12.55
C PRO A 107 6.89 16.85 -12.07
N ARG A 108 7.96 16.82 -12.88
CA ARG A 108 9.29 17.34 -12.50
C ARG A 108 9.29 18.85 -12.20
N ASP A 109 8.36 19.59 -12.77
CA ASP A 109 8.13 21.01 -12.59
C ASP A 109 7.36 21.35 -11.29
N THR A 110 6.87 20.35 -10.56
CA THR A 110 6.34 20.48 -9.20
C THR A 110 7.34 19.91 -8.18
N PRO A 111 8.49 20.57 -7.93
CA PRO A 111 9.47 20.07 -6.97
C PRO A 111 9.02 20.17 -5.52
N GLY A 112 7.91 20.85 -5.22
CA GLY A 112 7.41 21.17 -3.89
C GLY A 112 7.98 22.49 -3.36
N ALA A 113 7.13 23.34 -2.79
CA ALA A 113 7.52 24.61 -2.22
C ALA A 113 6.97 24.79 -0.80
N VAL A 114 7.81 25.29 0.11
CA VAL A 114 7.43 25.58 1.49
C VAL A 114 7.16 27.07 1.65
N ASP A 115 6.23 27.43 2.53
CA ASP A 115 6.05 28.80 3.00
C ASP A 115 7.20 29.15 3.97
N PRO A 116 8.09 30.10 3.63
CA PRO A 116 9.25 30.44 4.45
C PRO A 116 8.88 31.06 5.79
N SER A 117 7.63 31.54 5.96
CA SER A 117 7.13 32.03 7.25
C SER A 117 6.84 30.91 8.24
N ILE A 118 6.78 29.64 7.79
CA ILE A 118 6.48 28.48 8.62
C ILE A 118 7.77 27.78 9.01
N THR A 119 8.03 27.77 10.31
CA THR A 119 9.26 27.21 10.88
C THR A 119 8.95 26.23 11.99
N GLN A 120 9.89 25.35 12.29
CA GLN A 120 9.76 24.42 13.42
C GLN A 120 9.44 25.12 14.74
N ALA A 121 9.96 26.34 14.93
CA ALA A 121 9.76 27.12 16.15
C ALA A 121 8.33 27.65 16.30
N ASN A 122 7.64 27.94 15.19
CA ASN A 122 6.32 28.58 15.21
C ASN A 122 5.14 27.64 14.91
N ILE A 123 5.38 26.33 14.71
CA ILE A 123 4.30 25.38 14.36
C ILE A 123 3.11 25.41 15.32
N GLY A 124 3.34 25.71 16.61
CA GLY A 124 2.28 25.80 17.62
C GLY A 124 1.28 26.93 17.39
N THR A 125 1.70 28.03 16.77
CA THR A 125 0.86 29.19 16.45
C THR A 125 0.44 29.23 14.98
N THR A 126 1.03 28.36 14.14
CA THR A 126 0.74 28.24 12.70
C THR A 126 0.05 26.90 12.41
N ILE A 127 0.72 25.95 11.78
CA ILE A 127 0.13 24.72 11.22
C ILE A 127 -0.56 23.83 12.25
N CYS A 128 -0.20 23.90 13.54
CA CYS A 128 -0.84 23.13 14.60
C CYS A 128 -2.03 23.83 15.25
N ARG A 129 -2.30 25.09 14.88
CA ARG A 129 -3.51 25.80 15.31
C ARG A 129 -4.73 25.25 14.55
N PRO A 130 -5.83 24.90 15.23
CA PRO A 130 -7.07 24.51 14.58
C PRO A 130 -7.50 25.53 13.51
N GLY A 131 -7.84 25.05 12.32
CA GLY A 131 -8.30 25.90 11.22
C GLY A 131 -7.21 26.67 10.46
N TYR A 132 -5.92 26.56 10.82
CA TYR A 132 -4.84 27.27 10.13
C TYR A 132 -4.86 27.03 8.62
N ALA A 133 -4.83 25.77 8.19
CA ALA A 133 -4.81 25.44 6.76
C ALA A 133 -6.03 25.99 6.01
N ARG A 134 -7.22 26.01 6.63
CA ARG A 134 -8.43 26.62 6.07
C ARG A 134 -8.28 28.13 5.94
N SER A 135 -7.65 28.79 6.90
CA SER A 135 -7.49 30.25 6.92
C SER A 135 -6.53 30.80 5.87
N VAL A 136 -5.56 29.99 5.43
CA VAL A 136 -4.54 30.41 4.44
C VAL A 136 -4.74 29.79 3.06
N ARG A 137 -5.66 28.83 2.92
CA ARG A 137 -5.97 28.21 1.63
C ARG A 137 -6.52 29.29 0.67
N PRO A 138 -5.97 29.43 -0.55
CA PRO A 138 -6.50 30.39 -1.51
C PRO A 138 -7.95 30.07 -1.87
N ALA A 139 -8.74 31.11 -2.11
CA ALA A 139 -10.14 30.94 -2.48
C ALA A 139 -10.28 30.15 -3.79
N PHE A 140 -11.40 29.44 -3.93
CA PHE A 140 -11.69 28.65 -5.13
C PHE A 140 -11.62 29.48 -6.42
N ALA A 141 -12.05 30.75 -6.38
CA ALA A 141 -11.96 31.66 -7.52
C ALA A 141 -10.52 31.89 -8.01
N VAL A 142 -9.53 31.70 -7.14
CA VAL A 142 -8.09 31.81 -7.47
C VAL A 142 -7.55 30.48 -7.99
N THR A 143 -7.93 29.35 -7.37
CA THR A 143 -7.38 28.03 -7.71
C THR A 143 -8.05 27.35 -8.90
N ALA A 144 -9.33 27.63 -9.16
CA ALA A 144 -10.07 27.02 -10.28
C ALA A 144 -9.48 27.37 -11.66
N PRO A 145 -9.07 28.62 -11.95
CA PRO A 145 -8.34 28.93 -13.19
C PRO A 145 -7.00 28.21 -13.32
N VAL A 146 -6.27 28.04 -12.20
CA VAL A 146 -5.00 27.28 -12.19
C VAL A 146 -5.25 25.84 -12.57
N LYS A 147 -6.22 25.17 -11.91
CA LYS A 147 -6.58 23.79 -12.22
C LYS A 147 -6.99 23.63 -13.69
N ARG A 148 -7.80 24.54 -14.23
CA ARG A 148 -8.22 24.50 -15.64
C ARG A 148 -7.03 24.55 -16.60
N ARG A 149 -6.12 25.51 -16.41
CA ARG A 149 -4.92 25.64 -17.25
C ARG A 149 -4.04 24.39 -17.22
N LEU A 150 -3.86 23.78 -16.03
CA LEU A 150 -3.11 22.53 -15.91
C LEU A 150 -3.83 21.37 -16.61
N MET A 151 -5.15 21.26 -16.47
CA MET A 151 -5.93 20.22 -17.16
C MET A 151 -5.81 20.35 -18.68
N ASP A 152 -5.94 21.56 -19.22
CA ASP A 152 -5.82 21.83 -20.66
C ASP A 152 -4.42 21.47 -21.20
N ALA A 153 -3.37 21.68 -20.39
CA ALA A 153 -1.99 21.45 -20.80
C ALA A 153 -1.50 20.01 -20.62
N GLN A 154 -1.95 19.33 -19.55
CA GLN A 154 -1.40 18.04 -19.13
C GLN A 154 -2.34 16.86 -19.41
N HIS A 155 -3.66 17.11 -19.42
CA HIS A 155 -4.71 16.09 -19.51
C HIS A 155 -5.86 16.52 -20.47
N PRO A 156 -5.54 16.89 -21.72
CA PRO A 156 -6.55 17.38 -22.66
C PRO A 156 -7.62 16.31 -22.94
N GLY A 157 -8.89 16.67 -22.73
CA GLY A 157 -10.03 15.79 -22.95
C GLY A 157 -10.38 14.86 -21.78
N GLU A 158 -9.57 14.84 -20.71
CA GLU A 158 -9.89 14.07 -19.51
C GLU A 158 -10.90 14.80 -18.61
N SER A 159 -11.59 14.04 -17.76
CA SER A 159 -12.60 14.60 -16.86
C SER A 159 -11.97 15.47 -15.77
N PHE A 160 -12.46 16.71 -15.64
CA PHE A 160 -12.07 17.61 -14.55
C PHE A 160 -12.32 17.01 -13.16
N ALA A 161 -13.28 16.08 -13.03
CA ALA A 161 -13.61 15.43 -11.76
C ALA A 161 -12.59 14.36 -11.35
N ASP A 162 -11.79 13.83 -12.29
CA ASP A 162 -10.85 12.74 -11.99
C ASP A 162 -9.55 13.24 -11.35
N TYR A 163 -9.38 14.57 -11.25
CA TYR A 163 -8.21 15.21 -10.66
C TYR A 163 -8.61 16.21 -9.58
N GLU A 164 -7.73 16.44 -8.61
CA GLU A 164 -7.76 17.59 -7.72
C GLU A 164 -6.50 18.43 -7.86
N LEU A 165 -6.65 19.75 -7.73
CA LEU A 165 -5.48 20.61 -7.61
C LEU A 165 -5.03 20.53 -6.16
N ASP A 166 -3.84 19.99 -5.93
CA ASP A 166 -3.34 19.73 -4.59
C ASP A 166 -1.88 20.17 -4.43
N HIS A 167 -1.49 20.35 -3.17
CA HIS A 167 -0.14 20.73 -2.77
C HIS A 167 0.74 19.48 -2.62
N LEU A 168 1.92 19.42 -3.23
CA LEU A 168 2.88 18.34 -2.99
C LEU A 168 3.31 18.33 -1.51
N ILE A 169 3.68 19.50 -0.97
CA ILE A 169 3.82 19.69 0.47
C ILE A 169 2.50 20.29 0.97
N PRO A 170 1.65 19.55 1.70
CA PRO A 170 0.39 20.10 2.20
C PRO A 170 0.57 21.39 2.99
N ILE A 171 -0.40 22.32 2.92
CA ILE A 171 -0.44 23.51 3.78
C ILE A 171 -0.35 23.15 5.27
N SER A 172 -0.92 22.01 5.68
CA SER A 172 -0.79 21.47 7.04
C SER A 172 0.65 21.11 7.44
N LEU A 173 1.56 20.97 6.48
CA LEU A 173 3.00 20.79 6.66
C LEU A 173 3.79 22.03 6.22
N GLY A 174 3.15 23.19 6.13
CA GLY A 174 3.80 24.45 5.76
C GLY A 174 4.14 24.57 4.28
N GLY A 175 3.39 23.90 3.39
CA GLY A 175 3.45 24.15 1.95
C GLY A 175 3.03 25.57 1.56
N ALA A 176 3.59 26.08 0.47
CA ALA A 176 3.30 27.40 -0.03
C ALA A 176 1.88 27.45 -0.66
N PRO A 177 0.95 28.28 -0.15
CA PRO A 177 -0.46 28.16 -0.52
C PRO A 177 -0.79 28.33 -2.01
N LEU A 178 -0.02 29.14 -2.75
CA LEU A 178 -0.27 29.46 -4.17
C LEU A 178 1.00 29.42 -5.03
N ASP A 179 2.05 28.71 -4.61
CA ASP A 179 3.24 28.53 -5.44
C ASP A 179 3.03 27.40 -6.43
N LEU A 180 3.13 27.68 -7.74
CA LEU A 180 2.95 26.67 -8.78
C LEU A 180 3.95 25.51 -8.67
N ARG A 181 5.12 25.72 -8.05
CA ARG A 181 6.09 24.66 -7.79
C ARG A 181 5.61 23.64 -6.76
N ASP A 182 4.56 23.95 -6.02
CA ASP A 182 3.92 23.05 -5.05
C ASP A 182 2.56 22.54 -5.50
N LEU A 183 2.00 23.08 -6.59
CA LEU A 183 0.66 22.71 -7.07
C LEU A 183 0.74 21.72 -8.23
N TRP A 184 -0.08 20.68 -8.20
CA TRP A 184 -0.19 19.71 -9.28
C TRP A 184 -1.58 19.06 -9.34
N LEU A 185 -1.85 18.35 -10.44
CA LEU A 185 -3.07 17.59 -10.64
C LEU A 185 -2.93 16.19 -10.05
N GLN A 186 -3.45 16.01 -8.84
CA GLN A 186 -3.48 14.72 -8.16
C GLN A 186 -4.65 13.87 -8.68
N PRO A 187 -4.42 12.64 -9.16
CA PRO A 187 -5.49 11.74 -9.54
C PRO A 187 -6.37 11.35 -8.35
N ARG A 188 -7.69 11.34 -8.55
CA ARG A 188 -8.68 10.88 -7.56
C ARG A 188 -8.95 9.38 -7.62
N ARG A 189 -8.53 8.71 -8.70
CA ARG A 189 -8.80 7.29 -8.96
C ARG A 189 -7.50 6.51 -9.09
N GLY A 190 -7.63 5.18 -9.01
CA GLY A 190 -6.49 4.27 -9.10
C GLY A 190 -5.82 4.03 -7.76
N GLN A 191 -4.70 3.32 -7.81
CA GLN A 191 -3.82 3.08 -6.66
C GLN A 191 -3.07 4.36 -6.31
N ALA A 192 -2.77 4.57 -5.03
CA ALA A 192 -2.04 5.74 -4.56
C ALA A 192 -2.69 7.03 -5.09
N ASN A 193 -3.97 7.21 -4.73
CA ASN A 193 -4.77 8.34 -5.18
C ASN A 193 -4.78 9.49 -4.16
N ALA A 194 -5.52 10.54 -4.48
CA ALA A 194 -5.76 11.70 -3.63
C ALA A 194 -6.15 11.34 -2.18
N ALA A 195 -7.00 10.33 -1.98
CA ALA A 195 -7.43 9.94 -0.63
C ALA A 195 -6.28 9.36 0.19
N ASP A 196 -5.44 8.52 -0.42
CA ASP A 196 -4.26 7.94 0.23
C ASP A 196 -3.28 9.03 0.68
N LYS A 197 -2.99 9.98 -0.22
CA LYS A 197 -2.13 11.11 0.11
C LYS A 197 -2.74 12.02 1.18
N ASN A 198 -4.05 12.25 1.15
CA ASN A 198 -4.76 13.00 2.19
C ASN A 198 -4.62 12.32 3.56
N ALA A 199 -4.71 10.99 3.62
CA ALA A 199 -4.50 10.24 4.86
C ALA A 199 -3.07 10.38 5.38
N LEU A 200 -2.06 10.24 4.50
CA LEU A 200 -0.66 10.52 4.85
C LEU A 200 -0.45 11.95 5.35
N ALA A 201 -1.00 12.95 4.63
CA ALA A 201 -0.85 14.35 4.99
C ALA A 201 -1.41 14.63 6.39
N TYR A 202 -2.55 14.03 6.73
CA TYR A 202 -3.14 14.14 8.05
C TYR A 202 -2.28 13.46 9.13
N VAL A 203 -1.81 12.24 8.88
CA VAL A 203 -0.92 11.51 9.80
C VAL A 203 0.37 12.28 10.06
N LEU A 204 1.05 12.74 9.01
CA LEU A 204 2.28 13.53 9.15
C LEU A 204 2.02 14.83 9.93
N TRP A 205 0.92 15.52 9.66
CA TRP A 205 0.54 16.72 10.41
C TRP A 205 0.38 16.43 11.90
N ARG A 206 -0.30 15.34 12.27
CA ARG A 206 -0.42 14.91 13.66
C ARG A 206 0.92 14.58 14.30
N LEU A 207 1.77 13.82 13.60
CA LEU A 207 3.11 13.47 14.08
C LEU A 207 3.99 14.72 14.29
N VAL A 208 3.89 15.72 13.42
CA VAL A 208 4.61 17.00 13.57
C VAL A 208 4.08 17.80 14.76
N CYS A 209 2.75 17.92 14.89
CA CYS A 209 2.15 18.68 15.98
C CYS A 209 2.32 18.02 17.36
N GLU A 210 2.42 16.69 17.40
CA GLU A 210 2.81 15.92 18.59
C GLU A 210 4.33 15.86 18.81
N ARG A 211 5.13 16.57 18.00
CA ARG A 211 6.60 16.64 18.08
C ARG A 211 7.31 15.30 17.91
N ARG A 212 6.64 14.30 17.34
CA ARG A 212 7.21 12.97 17.05
C ARG A 212 8.05 12.95 15.78
N VAL A 213 7.75 13.85 14.84
CA VAL A 213 8.50 14.03 13.59
C VAL A 213 8.82 15.52 13.41
N PRO A 214 10.07 15.92 13.14
CA PRO A 214 10.39 17.30 12.81
C PRO A 214 9.69 17.74 11.51
N LEU A 215 9.22 18.98 11.45
CA LEU A 215 8.55 19.57 10.28
C LEU A 215 9.36 19.35 9.00
N ARG A 216 10.66 19.66 9.04
CA ARG A 216 11.55 19.49 7.88
C ARG A 216 11.64 18.04 7.41
N THR A 217 11.63 17.08 8.34
CA THR A 217 11.64 15.65 8.00
C THR A 217 10.35 15.25 7.28
N ALA A 218 9.20 15.69 7.78
CA ALA A 218 7.90 15.43 7.14
C ALA A 218 7.83 16.06 5.73
N GLN A 219 8.26 17.33 5.59
CA GLN A 219 8.33 18.03 4.31
C GLN A 219 9.24 17.31 3.31
N GLN A 220 10.42 16.86 3.74
CA GLN A 220 11.36 16.14 2.88
C GLN A 220 10.83 14.76 2.46
N ALA A 221 10.18 14.04 3.38
CA ALA A 221 9.61 12.73 3.09
C ALA A 221 8.53 12.82 2.00
N ILE A 222 7.53 13.70 2.20
CA ILE A 222 6.42 13.83 1.26
C ILE A 222 6.85 14.41 -0.09
N ARG A 223 7.75 15.41 -0.07
CA ARG A 223 8.29 16.03 -1.30
C ARG A 223 9.05 15.04 -2.17
N ARG A 224 9.85 14.16 -1.57
CA ARG A 224 10.75 13.27 -2.32
C ARG A 224 9.99 12.12 -2.98
N ASP A 225 9.14 11.44 -2.22
CA ASP A 225 8.32 10.34 -2.69
C ASP A 225 7.19 10.15 -1.67
N TRP A 226 6.04 10.75 -1.97
CA TRP A 226 4.91 10.72 -1.04
C TRP A 226 4.36 9.30 -0.87
N THR A 227 4.50 8.41 -1.85
CA THR A 227 4.04 7.01 -1.72
C THR A 227 4.93 6.24 -0.76
N LYS A 228 6.25 6.42 -0.85
CA LYS A 228 7.17 5.86 0.15
C LYS A 228 6.94 6.45 1.55
N ALA A 229 6.60 7.74 1.62
CA ALA A 229 6.24 8.37 2.89
C ALA A 229 4.93 7.79 3.44
N TYR A 230 3.96 7.44 2.59
CA TYR A 230 2.74 6.72 2.97
C TYR A 230 3.11 5.40 3.66
N ASP A 231 3.89 4.55 3.01
CA ASP A 231 4.33 3.26 3.57
C ASP A 231 5.06 3.40 4.91
N THR A 232 5.77 4.51 5.10
CA THR A 232 6.59 4.76 6.30
C THR A 232 5.75 5.29 7.47
N TYR A 233 4.84 6.22 7.21
CA TYR A 233 4.17 7.00 8.26
C TYR A 233 2.69 6.63 8.42
N ALA A 234 1.98 6.31 7.34
CA ALA A 234 0.58 5.90 7.36
C ALA A 234 0.45 4.40 7.70
N THR A 235 1.13 3.96 8.77
CA THR A 235 1.02 2.60 9.28
C THR A 235 -0.41 2.32 9.77
N PRO A 236 -0.85 1.05 9.83
CA PRO A 236 -2.18 0.71 10.35
C PRO A 236 -2.47 1.34 11.71
N GLU A 237 -1.48 1.39 12.61
CA GLU A 237 -1.62 1.97 13.95
C GLU A 237 -1.81 3.50 13.88
N ASN A 238 -1.02 4.19 13.05
CA ASN A 238 -1.15 5.64 12.90
C ASN A 238 -2.45 6.02 12.17
N LEU A 239 -2.86 5.24 11.17
CA LEU A 239 -4.14 5.42 10.48
C LEU A 239 -5.31 5.21 11.46
N ALA A 240 -5.32 4.12 12.23
CA ALA A 240 -6.35 3.88 13.23
C ALA A 240 -6.38 4.97 14.32
N ARG A 241 -5.21 5.47 14.73
CA ARG A 241 -5.10 6.50 15.77
C ARG A 241 -5.52 7.88 15.31
N TYR A 242 -5.10 8.31 14.12
CA TYR A 242 -5.25 9.69 13.67
C TYR A 242 -6.30 9.84 12.58
N HIS A 243 -6.34 8.90 11.64
CA HIS A 243 -7.19 8.98 10.47
C HIS A 243 -8.50 8.21 10.71
N PHE A 244 -9.41 8.83 11.47
CA PHE A 244 -10.79 8.36 11.50
C PHE A 244 -11.39 8.51 10.11
N ALA A 245 -11.66 7.37 9.47
CA ALA A 245 -12.54 7.33 8.31
C ALA A 245 -13.89 7.94 8.72
N HIS A 246 -14.29 9.04 8.06
CA HIS A 246 -15.71 9.32 7.95
C HIS A 246 -16.32 8.11 7.25
N ARG A 247 -16.97 7.22 8.03
CA ARG A 247 -17.97 6.31 7.48
C ARG A 247 -18.99 7.22 6.78
N GLN A 248 -19.10 7.04 5.47
CA GLN A 248 -20.18 7.62 4.67
C GLN A 248 -21.53 7.11 5.20
#